data_AF-A0A1V3LCF3-F1
#
_entry.id   AF-A0A1V3LCF3-F1
#
_cell.length_a   1.000
_cell.length_b   1.000
_cell.length_c   1.000
_cell.angle_alpha   90.00
_cell.angle_beta   90.00
_cell.angle_gamma   90.00
#
_symmetry.space_group_name_H-M   'P 1'
#
loop_
_entity.id
_entity.type
_entity.pdbx_description
1 polymer ?
#
loop_
_entity_poly.entity_id
_entity_poly.type
_entity_poly.pdbx_seq_one_letter_code
_entity_poly.pdbx_strand_id
1 'polypeptide(L)'
;MKISLPKKKSYSLDELPEYLAKTYQVDLSHDDLIVYARENKLRTSIRLEGNAKGLYSVGRIKLGEQNLIPVCYPPTAIFFNSVVKKSFLPHDLHLEDENACFGARVSLFDAIYKEIQQGNLDYYSATMKAKTNINEFIEQSVYFPEYEYQLLLMPEKFSFSFSANFYLPRGIYNTSTSLLNAHMISIDFTDDTFYLLGNTNKENIFVNLAISTGIAQPIGVHFKDIEILHDDLMEFLGISEEPENNIGELHQEIDSLKSELIEKEAQITRLRQQLEENNFPIMLNKFMENDRLALAIQARKKYWDGYNPDLNNAPKADATAKEIQEKYNLSKKQATAIEIVACPIDRN
;
A
#
# COMPACT_ATOMS: atom_id res chain seq x y z
N MET A 1 -17.87 -1.44 15.67
CA MET A 1 -18.21 -2.80 15.18
C MET A 1 -16.89 -3.57 15.16
N LYS A 2 -16.66 -4.52 16.08
CA LYS A 2 -15.42 -5.31 16.10
C LYS A 2 -15.50 -6.34 14.97
N ILE A 3 -14.85 -6.05 13.85
CA ILE A 3 -14.66 -7.01 12.77
C ILE A 3 -13.54 -7.95 13.24
N SER A 4 -13.90 -9.09 13.82
CA SER A 4 -12.92 -10.16 14.07
C SER A 4 -12.83 -11.01 12.80
N LEU A 5 -11.71 -10.91 12.10
CA LEU A 5 -11.38 -11.68 10.91
C LEU A 5 -11.19 -13.17 11.27
N PRO A 6 -11.59 -14.13 10.41
CA PRO A 6 -10.97 -15.44 10.45
C PRO A 6 -9.51 -15.24 10.04
N LYS A 7 -8.56 -15.45 10.97
CA LYS A 7 -7.13 -15.30 10.73
C LYS A 7 -6.61 -16.40 9.79
N LYS A 8 -6.95 -16.31 8.50
CA LYS A 8 -6.17 -16.97 7.45
C LYS A 8 -4.86 -16.20 7.32
N LYS A 9 -3.74 -16.92 7.43
CA LYS A 9 -2.38 -16.36 7.31
C LYS A 9 -2.05 -15.94 5.87
N SER A 10 -2.71 -16.56 4.91
CA SER A 10 -2.59 -16.25 3.49
C SER A 10 -3.90 -16.60 2.77
N TYR A 11 -4.05 -16.05 1.57
CA TYR A 11 -5.17 -16.28 0.66
C TYR A 11 -4.62 -16.74 -0.69
N SER A 12 -5.20 -17.81 -1.25
CA SER A 12 -4.79 -18.21 -2.60
C SER A 12 -5.32 -17.20 -3.63
N LEU A 13 -4.58 -16.98 -4.70
CA LEU A 13 -4.98 -16.12 -5.81
C LEU A 13 -6.32 -16.56 -6.43
N ASP A 14 -6.64 -17.85 -6.36
CA ASP A 14 -7.89 -18.42 -6.88
C ASP A 14 -9.12 -18.01 -6.07
N GLU A 15 -9.02 -17.99 -4.73
CA GLU A 15 -10.15 -17.68 -3.83
C GLU A 15 -10.28 -16.18 -3.49
N LEU A 16 -9.22 -15.39 -3.76
CA LEU A 16 -9.15 -14.00 -3.31
C LEU A 16 -10.25 -13.10 -3.89
N PRO A 17 -10.61 -13.16 -5.19
CA PRO A 17 -11.72 -12.37 -5.74
C PRO A 17 -13.04 -12.52 -4.97
N GLU A 18 -13.44 -13.77 -4.68
CA GLU A 18 -14.67 -14.06 -3.94
C GLU A 18 -14.58 -13.52 -2.51
N TYR A 19 -13.42 -13.67 -1.86
CA TYR A 19 -13.18 -13.15 -0.53
C TYR A 19 -13.27 -11.62 -0.48
N LEU A 20 -12.62 -10.91 -1.40
CA LEU A 20 -12.63 -9.44 -1.46
C LEU A 20 -14.02 -8.88 -1.73
N ALA A 21 -14.75 -9.47 -2.67
CA ALA A 21 -16.13 -9.06 -2.96
C ALA A 21 -17.04 -9.24 -1.74
N LYS A 22 -16.90 -10.35 -1.02
CA LYS A 22 -17.74 -10.67 0.15
C LYS A 22 -17.38 -9.87 1.40
N THR A 23 -16.09 -9.65 1.65
CA THR A 23 -15.61 -9.07 2.91
C THR A 23 -15.40 -7.56 2.82
N TYR A 24 -14.85 -7.07 1.71
CA TYR A 24 -14.49 -5.66 1.55
C TYR A 24 -15.37 -4.93 0.51
N GLN A 25 -16.33 -5.62 -0.13
CA GLN A 25 -17.15 -5.05 -1.22
C GLN A 25 -16.29 -4.53 -2.38
N VAL A 26 -15.11 -5.14 -2.55
CA VAL A 26 -14.16 -4.83 -3.61
C VAL A 26 -14.36 -5.84 -4.73
N ASP A 27 -14.88 -5.38 -5.86
CA ASP A 27 -15.09 -6.19 -7.06
C ASP A 27 -13.79 -6.22 -7.88
N LEU A 28 -13.06 -7.33 -7.80
CA LEU A 28 -11.82 -7.57 -8.53
C LEU A 28 -11.89 -8.93 -9.20
N SER A 29 -11.48 -8.99 -10.46
CA SER A 29 -11.31 -10.25 -11.19
C SER A 29 -9.91 -10.83 -10.96
N HIS A 30 -9.72 -12.09 -11.35
CA HIS A 30 -8.37 -12.68 -11.38
C HIS A 30 -7.44 -11.90 -12.32
N ASP A 31 -7.94 -11.40 -13.45
CA ASP A 31 -7.13 -10.62 -14.39
C ASP A 31 -6.62 -9.32 -13.75
N ASP A 32 -7.44 -8.65 -12.93
CA ASP A 32 -7.01 -7.46 -12.18
C ASP A 32 -5.89 -7.79 -11.20
N LEU A 33 -6.00 -8.90 -10.45
CA LEU A 33 -4.96 -9.35 -9.53
C LEU A 33 -3.64 -9.65 -10.25
N ILE A 34 -3.71 -10.26 -11.44
CA ILE A 34 -2.55 -10.54 -12.28
C ILE A 34 -1.89 -9.23 -12.76
N VAL A 35 -2.69 -8.22 -13.14
CA VAL A 35 -2.20 -6.89 -13.50
C VAL A 35 -1.49 -6.25 -12.31
N TYR A 36 -2.09 -6.27 -11.12
CA TYR A 36 -1.47 -5.71 -9.92
C TYR A 36 -0.16 -6.42 -9.54
N ALA A 37 -0.10 -7.74 -9.67
CA ALA A 37 1.12 -8.50 -9.44
C ALA A 37 2.23 -8.15 -10.46
N ARG A 38 1.86 -8.00 -11.75
CA ARG A 38 2.79 -7.56 -12.81
C ARG A 38 3.34 -6.15 -12.58
N GLU A 39 2.50 -5.26 -12.05
CA GLU A 39 2.87 -3.89 -11.68
C GLU A 39 3.60 -3.80 -10.33
N ASN A 40 3.82 -4.93 -9.64
CA ASN A 40 4.43 -4.99 -8.31
C ASN A 40 3.64 -4.22 -7.22
N LYS A 41 2.33 -4.06 -7.43
CA LYS A 41 1.38 -3.46 -6.46
C LYS A 41 0.79 -4.50 -5.52
N LEU A 42 0.75 -5.76 -5.94
CA LEU A 42 0.30 -6.89 -5.14
C LEU A 42 1.44 -7.91 -5.06
N ARG A 43 1.92 -8.18 -3.86
CA ARG A 43 2.93 -9.21 -3.65
C ARG A 43 2.26 -10.57 -3.55
N THR A 44 2.89 -11.53 -4.20
CA THR A 44 2.45 -12.91 -4.27
C THR A 44 3.62 -13.81 -3.96
N SER A 45 3.32 -14.98 -3.44
CA SER A 45 4.29 -15.95 -3.00
C SER A 45 3.88 -17.35 -3.40
N ILE A 46 4.85 -18.25 -3.39
CA ILE A 46 4.62 -19.67 -3.57
C ILE A 46 5.38 -20.44 -2.51
N ARG A 47 4.76 -21.51 -2.01
CA ARG A 47 5.44 -22.43 -1.11
C ARG A 47 6.44 -23.27 -1.89
N LEU A 48 7.71 -23.19 -1.52
CA LEU A 48 8.78 -24.02 -2.08
C LEU A 48 9.31 -24.96 -1.00
N GLU A 49 9.52 -26.22 -1.39
CA GLU A 49 10.17 -27.21 -0.53
C GLU A 49 11.35 -27.85 -1.26
N GLY A 50 12.47 -27.96 -0.56
CA GLY A 50 13.71 -28.41 -1.14
C GLY A 50 14.74 -28.84 -0.11
N ASN A 51 15.89 -29.28 -0.61
CA ASN A 51 17.05 -29.65 0.19
C ASN A 51 18.35 -29.38 -0.60
N ALA A 52 19.47 -29.87 -0.06
CA ALA A 52 20.79 -29.77 -0.68
C ALA A 52 20.87 -30.29 -2.14
N LYS A 53 19.92 -31.11 -2.60
CA LYS A 53 19.88 -31.65 -3.98
C LYS A 53 19.05 -30.79 -4.94
N GLY A 54 18.18 -29.92 -4.42
CA GLY A 54 17.25 -29.15 -5.23
C GLY A 54 15.86 -29.01 -4.62
N LEU A 55 14.98 -28.32 -5.34
CA LEU A 55 13.55 -28.25 -5.06
C LEU A 55 12.88 -29.56 -5.47
N TYR A 56 12.06 -30.09 -4.57
CA TYR A 56 11.19 -31.24 -4.83
C TYR A 56 9.70 -30.89 -4.75
N SER A 57 9.34 -29.65 -4.36
CA SER A 57 7.96 -29.17 -4.34
C SER A 57 7.87 -27.72 -4.75
N VAL A 58 6.88 -27.40 -5.60
CA VAL A 58 6.50 -26.04 -6.00
C VAL A 58 4.99 -25.92 -5.82
N GLY A 59 4.55 -25.17 -4.80
CA GLY A 59 3.18 -25.22 -4.32
C GLY A 59 2.81 -26.66 -3.92
N ARG A 60 1.68 -27.16 -4.43
CA ARG A 60 1.23 -28.55 -4.25
C ARG A 60 1.84 -29.54 -5.25
N ILE A 61 2.64 -29.07 -6.21
CA ILE A 61 3.24 -29.90 -7.25
C ILE A 61 4.50 -30.57 -6.70
N LYS A 62 4.52 -31.90 -6.66
CA LYS A 62 5.71 -32.69 -6.29
C LYS A 62 6.53 -33.05 -7.53
N LEU A 63 7.83 -32.84 -7.45
CA LEU A 63 8.79 -33.15 -8.50
C LEU A 63 9.41 -34.52 -8.26
N GLY A 64 9.59 -35.30 -9.33
CA GLY A 64 10.31 -36.58 -9.25
C GLY A 64 11.80 -36.37 -9.02
N GLU A 65 12.50 -37.39 -8.50
CA GLU A 65 13.93 -37.31 -8.18
C GLU A 65 14.83 -36.94 -9.37
N GLN A 66 14.41 -37.24 -10.60
CA GLN A 66 15.15 -36.90 -11.83
C GLN A 66 14.85 -35.48 -12.34
N ASN A 67 13.81 -34.83 -11.80
CA ASN A 67 13.29 -33.53 -12.24
C ASN A 67 13.44 -32.47 -11.15
N LEU A 68 14.31 -32.70 -10.15
CA LEU A 68 14.57 -31.72 -9.12
C LEU A 68 15.14 -30.46 -9.76
N ILE A 69 14.62 -29.30 -9.38
CA ILE A 69 15.19 -28.02 -9.82
C ILE A 69 16.43 -27.77 -8.96
N PRO A 70 17.63 -27.71 -9.54
CA PRO A 70 18.84 -27.57 -8.75
C PRO A 70 18.85 -26.21 -8.03
N VAL A 71 19.18 -26.24 -6.75
CA VAL A 71 19.51 -25.05 -6.00
C VAL A 71 20.97 -24.72 -6.31
N CYS A 72 21.26 -23.46 -6.60
CA CYS A 72 22.61 -23.01 -6.92
C CYS A 72 23.48 -23.02 -5.66
N TYR A 73 24.71 -23.48 -5.83
CA TYR A 73 25.72 -23.51 -4.78
C TYR A 73 27.02 -22.88 -5.23
N PRO A 74 27.55 -21.93 -4.44
CA PRO A 74 26.86 -21.01 -3.51
C PRO A 74 26.10 -19.94 -4.30
N PRO A 75 24.80 -19.68 -4.05
CA PRO A 75 24.36 -18.46 -3.31
C PRO A 75 23.21 -18.62 -2.29
N THR A 76 22.81 -19.82 -1.87
CA THR A 76 21.77 -19.95 -0.81
C THR A 76 22.32 -19.51 0.54
N ALA A 77 21.66 -18.53 1.17
CA ALA A 77 22.12 -17.91 2.40
C ALA A 77 20.96 -17.60 3.35
N ILE A 78 21.24 -17.63 4.64
CA ILE A 78 20.29 -17.23 5.69
C ILE A 78 20.85 -16.00 6.36
N PHE A 79 20.06 -14.95 6.42
CA PHE A 79 20.39 -13.68 7.05
C PHE A 79 19.57 -13.50 8.32
N PHE A 80 20.16 -12.94 9.36
CA PHE A 80 19.48 -12.74 10.63
C PHE A 80 20.02 -11.51 11.37
N ASN A 81 19.18 -10.90 12.21
CA ASN A 81 19.56 -9.76 13.04
C ASN A 81 20.14 -10.21 14.41
N SER A 82 20.56 -9.25 15.24
CA SER A 82 21.11 -9.51 16.58
C SER A 82 20.18 -10.23 17.55
N VAL A 83 18.85 -10.17 17.34
CA VAL A 83 17.86 -10.78 18.23
C VAL A 83 17.86 -12.30 18.11
N VAL A 84 18.00 -12.82 16.88
CA VAL A 84 17.99 -14.27 16.59
C VAL A 84 19.25 -14.99 17.07
N LYS A 85 20.35 -14.25 17.26
CA LYS A 85 21.65 -14.79 17.69
C LYS A 85 21.60 -15.60 18.99
N LYS A 86 20.54 -15.49 19.80
CA LYS A 86 20.45 -16.09 21.13
C LYS A 86 20.04 -17.57 21.19
N SER A 87 19.63 -18.22 20.10
CA SER A 87 19.04 -19.57 20.22
C SER A 87 19.26 -20.53 19.04
N PHE A 88 20.42 -20.48 18.36
CA PHE A 88 20.77 -21.52 17.40
C PHE A 88 21.31 -22.77 18.11
N LEU A 89 20.56 -23.87 18.03
CA LEU A 89 21.02 -25.15 18.56
C LEU A 89 22.22 -25.67 17.73
N PRO A 90 23.26 -26.23 18.37
CA PRO A 90 24.52 -26.56 17.70
C PRO A 90 24.47 -27.67 16.65
N HIS A 91 23.36 -28.42 16.55
CA HIS A 91 23.29 -29.64 15.74
C HIS A 91 22.42 -29.44 14.49
N ASP A 92 21.32 -28.71 14.64
CA ASP A 92 20.39 -28.40 13.58
C ASP A 92 19.98 -26.91 13.74
N LEU A 93 20.29 -26.08 12.74
CA LEU A 93 19.61 -24.81 12.56
C LEU A 93 18.17 -25.13 12.19
N HIS A 94 17.28 -25.24 13.18
CA HIS A 94 15.83 -25.28 12.97
C HIS A 94 15.28 -23.89 13.18
N LEU A 95 14.94 -23.25 12.07
CA LEU A 95 14.15 -22.05 12.07
C LEU A 95 12.70 -22.51 11.98
N GLU A 96 12.04 -22.60 13.14
CA GLU A 96 10.59 -22.70 13.22
C GLU A 96 10.07 -21.29 13.40
N ASP A 97 9.94 -20.57 12.29
CA ASP A 97 9.03 -19.44 12.25
C ASP A 97 7.67 -19.98 11.82
N GLU A 98 6.57 -19.31 12.18
CA GLU A 98 5.20 -19.81 12.03
C GLU A 98 4.85 -20.29 10.60
N ASN A 99 5.60 -19.83 9.60
CA ASN A 99 5.40 -20.12 8.17
C ASN A 99 6.67 -20.61 7.44
N ALA A 100 7.79 -20.78 8.14
CA ALA A 100 9.05 -21.18 7.53
C ALA A 100 9.70 -22.28 8.36
N CYS A 101 10.04 -23.39 7.71
CA CYS A 101 10.88 -24.43 8.27
C CYS A 101 12.19 -24.42 7.49
N PHE A 102 13.28 -24.04 8.14
CA PHE A 102 14.62 -24.23 7.58
C PHE A 102 15.42 -25.10 8.54
N GLY A 103 15.94 -26.22 8.03
CA GLY A 103 16.77 -27.17 8.76
C GLY A 103 18.17 -27.21 8.15
N ALA A 104 19.23 -26.84 8.87
CA ALA A 104 20.61 -27.03 8.43
C ALA A 104 21.42 -27.86 9.45
N ARG A 105 22.13 -28.89 8.98
CA ARG A 105 22.92 -29.81 9.80
C ARG A 105 24.37 -29.79 9.38
N VAL A 106 25.29 -29.67 10.34
CA VAL A 106 26.73 -29.73 10.07
C VAL A 106 27.17 -31.17 9.80
N SER A 107 28.01 -31.38 8.79
CA SER A 107 28.74 -32.66 8.62
C SER A 107 29.73 -32.86 9.77
N LEU A 108 29.29 -33.52 10.84
CA LEU A 108 30.12 -33.76 12.03
C LEU A 108 31.37 -34.59 11.73
N PHE A 109 31.33 -35.42 10.69
CA PHE A 109 32.46 -36.29 10.33
C PHE A 109 33.72 -35.49 9.97
N ASP A 110 33.60 -34.44 9.15
CA ASP A 110 34.77 -33.66 8.73
C ASP A 110 35.36 -32.82 9.87
N ALA A 111 34.50 -32.27 10.74
CA ALA A 111 34.91 -31.51 11.91
C ALA A 111 35.62 -32.39 12.94
N ILE A 112 35.09 -33.58 13.22
CA ILE A 112 35.72 -34.57 14.11
C ILE A 112 37.06 -35.03 13.52
N TYR A 113 37.14 -35.27 12.21
CA TYR A 113 38.39 -35.69 11.58
C TYR A 113 39.49 -34.63 11.70
N LYS A 114 39.15 -33.35 11.54
CA LYS A 114 40.08 -32.23 11.75
C LYS A 114 40.57 -32.14 13.20
N GLU A 115 39.67 -32.29 14.18
CA GLU A 115 40.05 -32.32 15.60
C GLU A 115 41.01 -33.46 15.92
N ILE A 116 40.75 -34.65 15.37
CA ILE A 116 41.64 -35.82 15.50
C ILE A 116 43.02 -35.53 14.88
N GLN A 117 43.07 -34.91 13.70
CA GLN A 117 44.33 -34.50 13.05
C GLN A 117 45.12 -33.46 13.85
N GLN A 118 44.43 -32.60 14.61
CA GLN A 118 45.05 -31.61 15.51
C GLN A 118 45.51 -32.22 16.85
N GLY A 119 45.50 -33.55 16.98
CA GLY A 119 45.97 -34.28 18.16
C GLY A 119 44.90 -34.50 19.23
N ASN A 120 43.64 -34.18 18.95
CA ASN A 120 42.52 -34.42 19.83
C ASN A 120 42.00 -35.87 19.62
N LEU A 121 42.77 -36.84 20.12
CA LEU A 121 42.56 -38.28 19.89
C LEU A 121 41.34 -38.86 20.63
N ASP A 122 40.80 -38.13 21.61
CA ASP A 122 39.59 -38.54 22.30
C ASP A 122 38.35 -38.18 21.47
N TYR A 123 37.66 -39.21 20.99
CA TYR A 123 36.44 -39.04 20.20
C TYR A 123 35.41 -38.18 20.92
N TYR A 124 35.25 -38.31 22.24
CA TYR A 124 34.27 -37.52 22.99
C TYR A 124 34.65 -36.04 23.02
N SER A 125 35.91 -35.71 23.30
CA SER A 125 36.43 -34.34 23.32
C SER A 125 36.50 -33.71 21.92
N ALA A 126 36.91 -34.47 20.90
CA ALA A 126 36.88 -34.04 19.50
C ALA A 126 35.44 -33.75 19.06
N THR A 127 34.50 -34.63 19.42
CA THR A 127 33.07 -34.43 19.18
C THR A 127 32.55 -33.21 19.94
N MET A 128 32.92 -33.00 21.20
CA MET A 128 32.50 -31.83 21.99
C MET A 128 33.03 -30.51 21.44
N LYS A 129 34.25 -30.46 20.91
CA LYS A 129 34.80 -29.26 20.26
C LYS A 129 34.19 -29.01 18.88
N ALA A 130 34.00 -30.07 18.09
CA ALA A 130 33.27 -30.00 16.83
C ALA A 130 31.82 -29.50 17.01
N LYS A 131 31.18 -29.81 18.16
CA LYS A 131 29.82 -29.39 18.53
C LYS A 131 29.64 -27.89 18.79
N THR A 132 30.71 -27.10 18.99
CA THR A 132 30.62 -25.66 19.34
C THR A 132 30.65 -24.71 18.12
N ASN A 133 30.71 -25.24 16.91
CA ASN A 133 31.31 -24.56 15.75
C ASN A 133 30.32 -23.82 14.82
N ILE A 134 28.99 -23.94 14.98
CA ILE A 134 28.05 -23.31 14.02
C ILE A 134 28.23 -21.79 13.90
N ASN A 135 28.61 -21.13 15.00
CA ASN A 135 28.92 -19.71 15.04
C ASN A 135 30.16 -19.30 14.23
N GLU A 136 31.06 -20.24 13.91
CA GLU A 136 32.24 -19.97 13.05
C GLU A 136 31.86 -19.83 11.58
N PHE A 137 30.71 -20.37 11.16
CA PHE A 137 30.18 -20.21 9.80
C PHE A 137 29.28 -18.98 9.67
N ILE A 138 29.02 -18.28 10.78
CA ILE A 138 28.23 -17.05 10.80
C ILE A 138 29.17 -15.87 10.56
N GLU A 139 28.90 -15.15 9.49
CA GLU A 139 29.67 -13.98 9.08
C GLU A 139 28.81 -12.72 9.22
N GLN A 140 29.44 -11.54 9.21
CA GLN A 140 28.70 -10.29 9.06
C GLN A 140 28.08 -10.24 7.66
N SER A 141 26.82 -9.82 7.58
CA SER A 141 26.15 -9.62 6.30
C SER A 141 26.74 -8.44 5.56
N VAL A 142 27.15 -8.65 4.31
CA VAL A 142 27.62 -7.58 3.41
C VAL A 142 26.54 -7.16 2.42
N TYR A 143 25.61 -8.08 2.09
CA TYR A 143 24.61 -7.89 1.04
C TYR A 143 23.30 -7.28 1.53
N PHE A 144 22.92 -7.56 2.78
CA PHE A 144 21.70 -7.03 3.39
C PHE A 144 22.06 -6.44 4.76
N PRO A 145 22.52 -5.18 4.82
CA PRO A 145 23.02 -4.56 6.04
C PRO A 145 21.98 -4.48 7.17
N GLU A 146 20.69 -4.48 6.83
CA GLU A 146 19.58 -4.53 7.78
C GLU A 146 19.50 -5.86 8.54
N TYR A 147 20.16 -6.91 8.03
CA TYR A 147 20.41 -8.16 8.73
C TYR A 147 21.88 -8.21 9.11
N GLU A 148 22.22 -8.15 10.38
CA GLU A 148 23.61 -8.04 10.82
C GLU A 148 24.51 -9.22 10.44
N TYR A 149 23.93 -10.41 10.28
CA TYR A 149 24.66 -11.67 10.09
C TYR A 149 24.13 -12.49 8.93
N GLN A 150 24.99 -13.34 8.37
CA GLN A 150 24.67 -14.30 7.32
C GLN A 150 25.29 -15.68 7.59
N LEU A 151 24.63 -16.73 7.10
CA LEU A 151 25.12 -18.10 7.05
C LEU A 151 25.02 -18.62 5.62
N LEU A 152 26.15 -18.94 5.00
CA LEU A 152 26.21 -19.53 3.66
C LEU A 152 26.02 -21.05 3.72
N LEU A 153 25.02 -21.55 3.00
CA LEU A 153 24.64 -22.98 3.02
C LEU A 153 25.39 -23.76 1.95
N MET A 154 26.66 -24.04 2.24
CA MET A 154 27.53 -24.83 1.38
C MET A 154 27.22 -26.34 1.55
N PRO A 155 26.87 -27.10 0.49
CA PRO A 155 26.55 -28.53 0.59
C PRO A 155 27.70 -29.38 1.14
N GLU A 156 28.95 -28.95 0.95
CA GLU A 156 30.15 -29.61 1.50
C GLU A 156 30.29 -29.41 3.01
N LYS A 157 29.51 -28.49 3.60
CA LYS A 157 29.53 -28.15 5.03
C LYS A 157 28.22 -28.51 5.72
N PHE A 158 27.11 -28.38 5.01
CA PHE A 158 25.76 -28.51 5.53
C PHE A 158 24.91 -29.48 4.71
N SER A 159 24.22 -30.38 5.40
CA SER A 159 23.01 -31.01 4.87
C SER A 159 21.83 -30.14 5.30
N PHE A 160 21.03 -29.65 4.36
CA PHE A 160 19.90 -28.78 4.69
C PHE A 160 18.61 -29.11 3.93
N SER A 161 17.49 -28.68 4.49
CA SER A 161 16.14 -28.75 3.93
C SER A 161 15.36 -27.49 4.27
N PHE A 162 14.44 -27.10 3.39
CA PHE A 162 13.58 -25.94 3.62
C PHE A 162 12.15 -26.19 3.15
N SER A 163 11.22 -25.48 3.78
CA SER A 163 9.82 -25.37 3.42
C SER A 163 9.35 -23.97 3.80
N ALA A 164 9.15 -23.10 2.82
CA ALA A 164 8.82 -21.70 3.05
C ALA A 164 8.05 -21.09 1.88
N ASN A 165 7.32 -20.00 2.16
CA ASN A 165 6.77 -19.14 1.12
C ASN A 165 7.86 -18.19 0.61
N PHE A 166 8.01 -18.11 -0.71
CA PHE A 166 8.97 -17.23 -1.39
C PHE A 166 8.22 -16.27 -2.32
N TYR A 167 8.60 -15.00 -2.30
CA TYR A 167 8.00 -14.00 -3.18
C TYR A 167 8.29 -14.30 -4.65
N LEU A 168 7.25 -14.20 -5.46
CA LEU A 168 7.33 -14.43 -6.89
C LEU A 168 7.74 -13.14 -7.62
N PRO A 169 8.73 -13.19 -8.54
CA PRO A 169 9.10 -12.03 -9.34
C PRO A 169 7.96 -11.59 -10.27
N ARG A 170 7.75 -10.29 -10.43
CA ARG A 170 6.70 -9.75 -11.33
C ARG A 170 6.75 -10.28 -12.78
N GLY A 171 7.94 -10.70 -13.23
CA GLY A 171 8.18 -11.19 -14.59
C GLY A 171 7.35 -12.43 -14.94
N ILE A 172 7.00 -13.27 -13.95
CA ILE A 172 6.25 -14.51 -14.20
C ILE A 172 4.84 -14.29 -14.69
N TYR A 173 4.28 -13.12 -14.36
CA TYR A 173 2.91 -12.77 -14.74
C TYR A 173 2.80 -12.40 -16.21
N ASN A 174 3.92 -12.32 -16.95
CA ASN A 174 3.95 -12.18 -18.40
C ASN A 174 3.74 -13.54 -19.10
N THR A 175 2.63 -14.20 -18.80
CA THR A 175 2.28 -15.52 -19.34
C THR A 175 1.24 -15.45 -20.46
N SER A 176 1.04 -16.55 -21.18
CA SER A 176 0.07 -16.61 -22.29
C SER A 176 -1.38 -16.46 -21.80
N THR A 177 -2.23 -15.82 -22.60
CA THR A 177 -3.67 -15.67 -22.31
C THR A 177 -4.36 -17.02 -22.12
N SER A 178 -3.95 -18.06 -22.84
CA SER A 178 -4.49 -19.41 -22.67
C SER A 178 -4.24 -20.01 -21.30
N LEU A 179 -3.09 -19.72 -20.68
CA LEU A 179 -2.77 -20.18 -19.33
C LEU A 179 -3.56 -19.40 -18.28
N LEU A 180 -3.68 -18.09 -18.44
CA LEU A 180 -4.50 -17.24 -17.54
C LEU A 180 -5.97 -17.68 -17.57
N ASN A 181 -6.53 -17.97 -18.75
CA ASN A 181 -7.89 -18.50 -18.89
C ASN A 181 -8.09 -19.85 -18.19
N ALA A 182 -7.01 -20.60 -17.97
CA ALA A 182 -7.02 -21.86 -17.22
C ALA A 182 -6.62 -21.68 -15.75
N HIS A 183 -6.51 -20.44 -15.25
CA HIS A 183 -6.02 -20.09 -13.91
C HIS A 183 -4.62 -20.67 -13.60
N MET A 184 -3.75 -20.68 -14.61
CA MET A 184 -2.38 -21.17 -14.49
C MET A 184 -1.35 -20.12 -14.88
N ILE A 185 -0.16 -20.23 -14.28
CA ILE A 185 1.05 -19.48 -14.62
C ILE A 185 2.16 -20.48 -14.88
N SER A 186 2.92 -20.28 -15.96
CA SER A 186 4.16 -21.03 -16.17
C SER A 186 5.29 -20.34 -15.43
N ILE A 187 5.87 -21.03 -14.44
CA ILE A 187 7.04 -20.57 -13.70
C ILE A 187 8.27 -21.20 -14.33
N ASP A 188 9.11 -20.37 -14.93
CA ASP A 188 10.40 -20.77 -15.47
C ASP A 188 11.51 -20.47 -14.48
N PHE A 189 12.00 -21.50 -13.80
CA PHE A 189 13.12 -21.40 -12.86
C PHE A 189 14.48 -21.24 -13.56
N THR A 190 14.51 -21.27 -14.90
CA THR A 190 15.70 -20.99 -15.68
C THR A 190 15.90 -19.50 -15.99
N ASP A 191 14.89 -18.67 -15.72
CA ASP A 191 14.99 -17.22 -15.89
C ASP A 191 15.89 -16.60 -14.81
N ASP A 192 16.75 -15.65 -15.22
CA ASP A 192 17.59 -14.85 -14.33
C ASP A 192 16.76 -14.12 -13.26
N THR A 193 15.47 -13.88 -13.49
CA THR A 193 14.56 -13.30 -12.48
C THR A 193 14.36 -14.19 -11.25
N PHE A 194 14.64 -15.49 -11.37
CA PHE A 194 14.58 -16.48 -10.27
C PHE A 194 15.93 -16.76 -9.62
N TYR A 195 16.99 -16.05 -10.03
CA TYR A 195 18.32 -16.28 -9.50
C TYR A 195 18.40 -16.13 -7.98
N LEU A 196 17.61 -15.23 -7.38
CA LEU A 196 17.50 -15.03 -5.93
C LEU A 196 16.05 -14.81 -5.52
N LEU A 197 15.50 -15.73 -4.73
CA LEU A 197 14.17 -15.62 -4.13
C LEU A 197 14.26 -15.32 -2.64
N GLY A 198 13.51 -14.32 -2.20
CA GLY A 198 13.36 -13.97 -0.79
C GLY A 198 12.15 -14.66 -0.15
N ASN A 199 12.32 -15.12 1.09
CA ASN A 199 11.21 -15.56 1.94
C ASN A 199 10.33 -14.37 2.38
N THR A 200 9.06 -14.65 2.61
CA THR A 200 8.01 -13.69 2.97
C THR A 200 7.90 -13.31 4.45
N ASN A 201 8.49 -14.06 5.38
CA ASN A 201 8.35 -13.84 6.82
C ASN A 201 9.51 -13.00 7.37
N LYS A 202 9.34 -11.67 7.51
CA LYS A 202 10.44 -10.75 7.85
C LYS A 202 10.13 -9.85 9.05
N GLU A 203 10.69 -10.23 10.19
CA GLU A 203 11.23 -9.27 11.17
C GLU A 203 12.67 -9.61 11.58
N ASN A 204 13.03 -10.90 11.57
CA ASN A 204 14.25 -11.36 12.24
C ASN A 204 15.15 -12.28 11.40
N ILE A 205 14.58 -13.00 10.42
CA ILE A 205 15.27 -13.98 9.58
C ILE A 205 14.89 -13.74 8.13
N PHE A 206 15.86 -13.83 7.23
CA PHE A 206 15.64 -13.81 5.80
C PHE A 206 16.35 -14.98 5.14
N VAL A 207 15.60 -15.81 4.40
CA VAL A 207 16.18 -16.90 3.60
C VAL A 207 16.24 -16.43 2.16
N ASN A 208 17.44 -16.42 1.60
CA ASN A 208 17.69 -16.19 0.19
C ASN A 208 17.94 -17.53 -0.49
N LEU A 209 17.01 -17.95 -1.33
CA LEU A 209 17.09 -19.18 -2.10
C LEU A 209 17.56 -18.87 -3.51
N ALA A 210 18.72 -19.40 -3.88
CA ALA A 210 19.26 -19.23 -5.21
C ALA A 210 19.02 -20.47 -6.07
N ILE A 211 18.42 -20.30 -7.25
CA ILE A 211 17.99 -21.41 -8.11
C ILE A 211 18.83 -21.42 -9.40
N SER A 212 19.13 -22.63 -9.91
CA SER A 212 20.01 -22.81 -11.08
C SER A 212 19.29 -22.68 -12.42
N THR A 213 19.90 -21.93 -13.32
CA THR A 213 19.32 -21.50 -14.60
C THR A 213 19.48 -22.50 -15.75
N GLY A 214 19.87 -23.75 -15.48
CA GLY A 214 20.41 -24.63 -16.53
C GLY A 214 19.55 -25.79 -17.04
N ILE A 215 18.57 -26.30 -16.29
CA ILE A 215 18.04 -27.66 -16.55
C ILE A 215 16.53 -27.84 -16.28
N ALA A 216 15.86 -26.88 -15.63
CA ALA A 216 14.45 -27.05 -15.24
C ALA A 216 13.49 -26.80 -16.41
N GLN A 217 12.48 -27.65 -16.59
CA GLN A 217 11.36 -27.32 -17.44
C GLN A 217 10.43 -26.33 -16.71
N PRO A 218 9.82 -25.36 -17.43
CA PRO A 218 8.81 -24.50 -16.83
C PRO A 218 7.68 -25.31 -16.20
N ILE A 219 7.28 -24.92 -15.00
CA ILE A 219 6.22 -25.60 -14.22
C ILE A 219 4.94 -24.81 -14.35
N GLY A 220 3.86 -25.45 -14.81
CA GLY A 220 2.52 -24.87 -14.77
C GLY A 220 1.95 -24.92 -13.35
N VAL A 221 1.77 -23.77 -12.73
CA VAL A 221 1.26 -23.60 -11.37
C VAL A 221 -0.15 -23.00 -11.41
N HIS A 222 -1.10 -23.60 -10.69
CA HIS A 222 -2.46 -23.07 -10.60
C HIS A 222 -2.52 -21.92 -9.59
N PHE A 223 -3.46 -20.98 -9.78
CA PHE A 223 -3.75 -19.89 -8.83
C PHE A 223 -4.04 -20.35 -7.39
N LYS A 224 -4.39 -21.63 -7.18
CA LYS A 224 -4.64 -22.21 -5.85
C LYS A 224 -3.36 -22.42 -5.04
N ASP A 225 -2.22 -22.44 -5.72
CA ASP A 225 -0.89 -22.67 -5.16
C ASP A 225 -0.09 -21.38 -5.02
N ILE A 226 -0.60 -20.27 -5.57
CA ILE A 226 -0.03 -18.93 -5.43
C ILE A 226 -0.78 -18.24 -4.31
N GLU A 227 -0.05 -17.79 -3.30
CA GLU A 227 -0.60 -17.22 -2.08
C GLU A 227 -0.23 -15.74 -1.94
N ILE A 228 -1.14 -14.98 -1.35
CA ILE A 228 -0.93 -13.60 -0.91
C ILE A 228 -0.99 -13.63 0.60
N LEU A 229 0.06 -13.19 1.29
CA LEU A 229 0.05 -13.16 2.74
C LEU A 229 -0.96 -12.14 3.26
N HIS A 230 -1.37 -12.33 4.51
CA HIS A 230 -2.26 -11.38 5.17
C HIS A 230 -1.71 -9.95 5.13
N ASP A 231 -0.45 -9.76 5.53
CA ASP A 231 0.16 -8.43 5.61
C ASP A 231 0.29 -7.77 4.23
N ASP A 232 0.69 -8.53 3.21
CA ASP A 232 0.74 -8.04 1.82
C ASP A 232 -0.64 -7.66 1.30
N LEU A 233 -1.69 -8.42 1.67
CA LEU A 233 -3.06 -8.10 1.31
C LEU A 233 -3.53 -6.82 1.99
N MET A 234 -3.21 -6.66 3.28
CA MET A 234 -3.54 -5.46 4.05
C MET A 234 -2.83 -4.23 3.47
N GLU A 235 -1.54 -4.35 3.15
CA GLU A 235 -0.77 -3.31 2.44
C GLU A 235 -1.43 -2.95 1.09
N PHE A 236 -1.78 -3.95 0.28
CA PHE A 236 -2.46 -3.75 -1.00
C PHE A 236 -3.80 -3.02 -0.86
N LEU A 237 -4.57 -3.33 0.18
CA LEU A 237 -5.86 -2.69 0.47
C LEU A 237 -5.70 -1.30 1.13
N GLY A 238 -4.47 -0.90 1.49
CA GLY A 238 -4.22 0.33 2.25
C GLY A 238 -4.76 0.25 3.69
N ILE A 239 -4.93 -0.95 4.23
CA ILE A 239 -5.39 -1.21 5.58
C ILE A 239 -4.13 -1.47 6.42
N SER A 240 -3.81 -0.60 7.38
CA SER A 240 -2.73 -0.88 8.34
C SER A 240 -3.29 -1.67 9.53
N GLU A 241 -2.61 -2.76 9.91
CA GLU A 241 -2.89 -3.51 11.15
C GLU A 241 -2.46 -2.76 12.43
N GLU A 242 -1.92 -1.54 12.31
CA GLU A 242 -1.70 -0.63 13.45
C GLU A 242 -2.84 0.38 13.58
N PRO A 243 -4.01 0.00 14.14
CA PRO A 243 -5.10 0.93 14.35
C PRO A 243 -4.74 2.04 15.34
N GLU A 244 -3.76 1.85 16.22
CA GLU A 244 -3.46 2.79 17.31
C GLU A 244 -2.75 4.06 16.82
N ASN A 245 -1.84 3.95 15.84
CA ASN A 245 -1.16 5.12 15.26
C ASN A 245 -2.10 5.92 14.35
N ASN A 246 -2.95 5.25 13.57
CA ASN A 246 -3.97 5.90 12.74
C ASN A 246 -5.05 6.60 13.58
N ILE A 247 -5.44 6.05 14.74
CA ILE A 247 -6.39 6.71 15.64
C ILE A 247 -5.81 8.02 16.19
N GLY A 248 -4.50 8.07 16.45
CA GLY A 248 -3.82 9.30 16.90
C GLY A 248 -3.86 10.41 15.85
N GLU A 249 -3.47 10.09 14.62
CA GLU A 249 -3.48 11.04 13.49
C GLU A 249 -4.90 11.48 13.12
N LEU A 250 -5.86 10.54 13.07
CA LEU A 250 -7.27 10.86 12.83
C LEU A 250 -7.87 11.74 13.94
N HIS A 251 -7.49 11.55 15.21
CA HIS A 251 -7.92 12.44 16.29
C HIS A 251 -7.34 13.84 16.12
N GLN A 252 -6.06 13.97 15.75
CA GLN A 252 -5.45 15.27 15.48
C GLN A 252 -6.13 15.99 14.31
N GLU A 253 -6.46 15.27 13.23
CA GLU A 253 -7.17 15.84 12.09
C GLU A 253 -8.60 16.26 12.46
N ILE A 254 -9.32 15.43 13.22
CA ILE A 254 -10.66 15.78 13.76
C ILE A 254 -10.61 17.04 14.62
N ASP A 255 -9.61 17.17 15.48
CA ASP A 255 -9.48 18.34 16.36
C ASP A 255 -9.05 19.60 15.59
N SER A 256 -8.24 19.46 14.55
CA SER A 256 -7.94 20.54 13.61
C SER A 256 -9.19 21.01 12.86
N LEU A 257 -9.98 20.07 12.31
CA LEU A 257 -11.21 20.36 11.58
C LEU A 257 -12.28 21.02 12.46
N LYS A 258 -12.41 20.58 13.72
CA LYS A 258 -13.29 21.25 14.70
C LYS A 258 -12.84 22.68 14.98
N SER A 259 -11.53 22.90 15.11
CA SER A 259 -10.98 24.23 15.36
C SER A 259 -11.23 25.17 14.18
N GLU A 260 -11.02 24.70 12.96
CA GLU A 260 -11.35 25.46 11.75
C GLU A 260 -12.86 25.74 11.67
N LEU A 261 -13.71 24.77 11.99
CA LEU A 261 -15.17 24.94 11.97
C LEU A 261 -15.61 26.01 12.98
N ILE A 262 -15.06 26.01 14.19
CA ILE A 262 -15.31 27.05 15.21
C ILE A 262 -14.87 28.43 14.69
N GLU A 263 -13.70 28.52 14.04
CA GLU A 263 -13.21 29.78 13.48
C GLU A 263 -14.12 30.30 12.36
N LYS A 264 -14.56 29.41 11.46
CA LYS A 264 -15.49 29.76 10.37
C LYS A 264 -16.85 30.18 10.93
N GLU A 265 -17.38 29.50 11.94
CA GLU A 265 -18.63 29.89 12.60
C GLU A 265 -18.53 31.25 13.30
N ALA A 266 -17.40 31.54 13.95
CA ALA A 266 -17.14 32.86 14.53
C ALA A 266 -17.06 33.94 13.45
N GLN A 267 -16.41 33.65 12.31
CA GLN A 267 -16.34 34.56 11.18
C GLN A 267 -17.72 34.81 10.56
N ILE A 268 -18.53 33.77 10.38
CA ILE A 268 -19.92 33.88 9.90
C ILE A 268 -20.75 34.74 10.86
N THR A 269 -20.63 34.51 12.16
CA THR A 269 -21.36 35.28 13.19
C THR A 269 -20.97 36.75 13.14
N ARG A 270 -19.68 37.06 13.05
CA ARG A 270 -19.17 38.43 12.91
C ARG A 270 -19.66 39.11 11.63
N LEU A 271 -19.62 38.41 10.50
CA LEU A 271 -20.12 38.94 9.23
C LEU A 271 -21.63 39.19 9.27
N ARG A 272 -22.41 38.31 9.91
CA ARG A 272 -23.86 38.52 10.13
C ARG A 272 -24.13 39.74 11.00
N GLN A 273 -23.41 39.89 12.10
CA GLN A 273 -23.54 41.07 12.96
C GLN A 273 -23.20 42.36 12.20
N GLN A 274 -22.11 42.36 11.41
CA GLN A 274 -21.79 43.48 10.53
C GLN A 274 -22.88 43.75 9.49
N LEU A 275 -23.55 42.70 8.99
CA LEU A 275 -24.67 42.85 8.08
C LEU A 275 -25.89 43.46 8.77
N GLU A 276 -26.15 43.11 10.03
CA GLU A 276 -27.26 43.68 10.83
C GLU A 276 -27.01 45.14 11.27
N GLU A 277 -25.75 45.48 11.57
CA GLU A 277 -25.34 46.85 11.92
C GLU A 277 -25.41 47.83 10.74
N ASN A 278 -25.24 47.32 9.52
CA ASN A 278 -25.43 48.10 8.31
C ASN A 278 -26.93 48.21 8.02
N ASN A 279 -27.45 49.44 7.86
CA ASN A 279 -28.85 49.76 7.55
C ASN A 279 -29.28 49.25 6.16
N PHE A 280 -29.27 47.94 5.94
CA PHE A 280 -29.66 47.33 4.68
C PHE A 280 -31.18 47.15 4.57
N PRO A 281 -31.74 47.34 3.39
CA PRO A 281 -33.15 47.04 3.15
C PRO A 281 -33.44 45.54 3.32
N ILE A 282 -34.46 45.22 4.12
CA ILE A 282 -34.94 43.84 4.34
C ILE A 282 -36.00 43.44 3.31
N MET A 283 -36.17 42.14 3.09
CA MET A 283 -37.24 41.54 2.27
C MET A 283 -37.25 41.92 0.78
N LEU A 284 -36.15 42.45 0.25
CA LEU A 284 -36.00 42.75 -1.17
C LEU A 284 -36.35 41.54 -2.05
N ASN A 285 -37.24 41.73 -3.01
CA ASN A 285 -37.73 40.70 -3.95
C ASN A 285 -38.42 39.48 -3.30
N LYS A 286 -38.68 39.48 -1.99
CA LYS A 286 -39.27 38.33 -1.29
C LYS A 286 -40.73 38.08 -1.69
N PHE A 287 -41.47 39.15 -2.01
CA PHE A 287 -42.91 39.10 -2.32
C PHE A 287 -43.25 39.63 -3.71
N MET A 288 -42.27 40.18 -4.43
CA MET A 288 -42.47 40.79 -5.75
C MET A 288 -41.17 40.69 -6.55
N GLU A 289 -41.21 40.03 -7.72
CA GLU A 289 -40.04 39.86 -8.59
C GLU A 289 -39.47 41.19 -9.10
N ASN A 290 -40.34 42.18 -9.32
CA ASN A 290 -39.98 43.56 -9.70
C ASN A 290 -40.16 44.54 -8.53
N ASP A 291 -39.64 44.19 -7.36
CA ASP A 291 -39.66 45.04 -6.16
C ASP A 291 -39.09 46.43 -6.48
N ARG A 292 -39.86 47.49 -6.16
CA ARG A 292 -39.50 48.87 -6.50
C ARG A 292 -38.24 49.34 -5.80
N LEU A 293 -38.04 48.92 -4.56
CA LEU A 293 -36.86 49.26 -3.79
C LEU A 293 -35.64 48.47 -4.30
N ALA A 294 -35.82 47.18 -4.60
CA ALA A 294 -34.73 46.37 -5.18
C ALA A 294 -34.28 46.92 -6.54
N LEU A 295 -35.23 47.31 -7.39
CA LEU A 295 -34.96 47.94 -8.67
C LEU A 295 -34.30 49.31 -8.52
N ALA A 296 -34.67 50.10 -7.51
CA ALA A 296 -34.02 51.40 -7.24
C ALA A 296 -32.56 51.21 -6.79
N ILE A 297 -32.28 50.22 -5.95
CA ILE A 297 -30.91 49.87 -5.54
C ILE A 297 -30.10 49.41 -6.75
N GLN A 298 -30.66 48.55 -7.61
CA GLN A 298 -30.00 48.11 -8.85
C GLN A 298 -29.75 49.28 -9.80
N ALA A 299 -30.72 50.19 -9.95
CA ALA A 299 -30.58 51.38 -10.77
C ALA A 299 -29.49 52.31 -10.22
N ARG A 300 -29.44 52.53 -8.89
CA ARG A 300 -28.38 53.33 -8.25
C ARG A 300 -27.01 52.71 -8.52
N LYS A 301 -26.85 51.41 -8.27
CA LYS A 301 -25.60 50.70 -8.55
C LYS A 301 -25.21 50.77 -10.03
N LYS A 302 -26.15 50.56 -10.95
CA LYS A 302 -25.85 50.52 -12.39
C LYS A 302 -25.50 51.89 -12.95
N TYR A 303 -26.31 52.90 -12.66
CA TYR A 303 -26.20 54.20 -13.32
C TYR A 303 -25.30 55.17 -12.57
N TRP A 304 -25.06 54.96 -11.27
CA TRP A 304 -24.28 55.87 -10.43
C TRP A 304 -22.94 55.32 -9.93
N ASP A 305 -22.54 54.10 -10.33
CA ASP A 305 -21.27 53.45 -9.89
C ASP A 305 -20.03 54.33 -10.10
N GLY A 306 -20.03 55.11 -11.19
CA GLY A 306 -18.93 56.00 -11.57
C GLY A 306 -19.28 57.49 -11.49
N TYR A 307 -20.34 57.85 -10.76
CA TYR A 307 -20.71 59.26 -10.61
C TYR A 307 -19.62 60.00 -9.83
N ASN A 308 -19.15 61.11 -10.40
CA ASN A 308 -18.24 62.03 -9.74
C ASN A 308 -18.80 63.46 -9.88
N PRO A 309 -19.06 64.18 -8.77
CA PRO A 309 -19.62 65.52 -8.81
C PRO A 309 -18.78 66.52 -9.62
N ASP A 310 -17.46 66.31 -9.71
CA ASP A 310 -16.55 67.21 -10.43
C ASP A 310 -16.57 67.00 -11.95
N LEU A 311 -17.07 65.85 -12.42
CA LEU A 311 -17.06 65.48 -13.84
C LEU A 311 -18.39 65.76 -14.55
N ASN A 312 -19.39 66.30 -13.84
CA ASN A 312 -20.73 66.57 -14.35
C ASN A 312 -21.32 65.40 -15.16
N ASN A 313 -21.06 64.17 -14.71
CA ASN A 313 -21.42 62.94 -15.42
C ASN A 313 -22.70 62.28 -14.86
N ALA A 314 -23.57 63.07 -14.22
CA ALA A 314 -24.83 62.59 -13.66
C ALA A 314 -25.72 61.95 -14.76
N PRO A 315 -26.31 60.78 -14.52
CA PRO A 315 -27.23 60.15 -15.48
C PRO A 315 -28.44 61.04 -15.79
N LYS A 316 -28.93 61.07 -17.03
CA LYS A 316 -30.12 61.85 -17.36
C LYS A 316 -31.40 61.19 -16.83
N ALA A 317 -32.17 61.90 -16.01
CA ALA A 317 -33.37 61.37 -15.33
C ALA A 317 -34.35 60.66 -16.29
N ASP A 318 -34.78 61.36 -17.35
CA ASP A 318 -35.77 60.82 -18.29
C ASP A 318 -35.27 59.60 -19.07
N ALA A 319 -33.99 59.59 -19.44
CA ALA A 319 -33.38 58.47 -20.17
C ALA A 319 -33.30 57.23 -19.26
N THR A 320 -32.82 57.41 -18.03
CA THR A 320 -32.74 56.35 -17.02
C THR A 320 -34.12 55.79 -16.69
N ALA A 321 -35.13 56.65 -16.48
CA ALA A 321 -36.50 56.23 -16.20
C ALA A 321 -37.10 55.45 -17.38
N LYS A 322 -36.85 55.88 -18.62
CA LYS A 322 -37.30 55.17 -19.82
C LYS A 322 -36.66 53.79 -19.97
N GLU A 323 -35.35 53.67 -19.75
CA GLU A 323 -34.66 52.38 -19.75
C GLU A 323 -35.20 51.43 -18.68
N ILE A 324 -35.48 51.94 -17.46
CA ILE A 324 -36.10 51.14 -16.38
C ILE A 324 -37.52 50.69 -16.79
N GLN A 325 -38.28 51.58 -17.42
CA GLN A 325 -39.63 51.30 -17.88
C GLN A 325 -39.64 50.15 -18.90
N GLU A 326 -38.79 50.24 -19.92
CA GLU A 326 -38.69 49.25 -21.00
C GLU A 326 -38.14 47.93 -20.49
N LYS A 327 -37.07 47.96 -19.69
CA LYS A 327 -36.38 46.76 -19.22
C LYS A 327 -37.25 45.88 -18.30
N TYR A 328 -38.05 46.49 -17.43
CA TYR A 328 -38.83 45.78 -16.43
C TYR A 328 -40.34 45.78 -16.71
N ASN A 329 -40.76 46.23 -17.91
CA ASN A 329 -42.16 46.34 -18.34
C ASN A 329 -43.07 47.06 -17.32
N LEU A 330 -42.68 48.29 -16.97
CA LEU A 330 -43.33 49.06 -15.91
C LEU A 330 -44.18 50.21 -16.45
N SER A 331 -45.10 50.73 -15.64
CA SER A 331 -45.72 52.01 -15.97
C SER A 331 -44.71 53.16 -15.86
N LYS A 332 -44.88 54.21 -16.67
CA LYS A 332 -44.06 55.43 -16.60
C LYS A 332 -43.94 55.97 -15.17
N LYS A 333 -45.06 56.00 -14.43
CA LYS A 333 -45.09 56.47 -13.04
C LYS A 333 -44.19 55.64 -12.12
N GLN A 334 -44.22 54.32 -12.24
CA GLN A 334 -43.39 53.42 -11.42
C GLN A 334 -41.90 53.56 -11.78
N ALA A 335 -41.58 53.66 -13.07
CA ALA A 335 -40.20 53.81 -13.52
C ALA A 335 -39.59 55.16 -13.08
N THR A 336 -40.35 56.25 -13.16
CA THR A 336 -39.94 57.56 -12.63
C THR A 336 -39.75 57.52 -11.12
N ALA A 337 -40.65 56.87 -10.37
CA ALA A 337 -40.50 56.75 -8.92
C ALA A 337 -39.23 55.96 -8.53
N ILE A 338 -38.92 54.87 -9.25
CA ILE A 338 -37.69 54.09 -9.04
C ILE A 338 -36.45 54.96 -9.30
N GLU A 339 -36.46 55.75 -10.38
CA GLU A 339 -35.35 56.66 -10.72
C GLU A 339 -35.12 57.72 -9.63
N ILE A 340 -36.19 58.35 -9.14
CA ILE A 340 -36.13 59.32 -8.05
C ILE A 340 -35.50 58.69 -6.80
N VAL A 341 -35.95 57.49 -6.41
CA VAL A 341 -35.41 56.78 -5.25
C VAL A 341 -33.96 56.34 -5.47
N ALA A 342 -33.55 56.08 -6.72
CA ALA A 342 -32.18 55.72 -7.09
C ALA A 342 -31.24 56.93 -7.20
N CYS A 343 -31.73 58.16 -7.36
CA CYS A 343 -30.92 59.37 -7.43
C CYS A 343 -30.31 59.69 -6.04
N PRO A 344 -28.98 59.77 -5.89
CA PRO A 344 -28.33 60.04 -4.61
C PRO A 344 -28.10 61.53 -4.33
N ILE A 345 -28.39 62.42 -5.29
CA ILE A 345 -28.20 63.87 -5.18
C ILE A 345 -29.54 64.61 -5.28
N ASP A 346 -29.57 65.83 -4.78
CA ASP A 346 -30.67 66.74 -5.06
C ASP A 346 -30.52 67.29 -6.49
N ARG A 347 -31.59 67.17 -7.27
CA ARG A 347 -31.68 67.66 -8.66
C ARG A 347 -32.64 68.84 -8.79
N ASN A 348 -33.27 69.25 -7.69
CA ASN A 348 -34.24 70.35 -7.66
C ASN A 348 -33.59 71.69 -7.36
#